data_AF-A0A2K1Q4V0-F1
#
_entry.id   AF-A0A2K1Q4V0-F1
#
_cell.length_a   1.000
_cell.length_b   1.000
_cell.length_c   1.000
_cell.angle_alpha   90.00
_cell.angle_beta   90.00
_cell.angle_gamma   90.00
#
_symmetry.space_group_name_H-M   'P 1'
#
loop_
_entity.id
_entity.type
_entity.pdbx_description
1 polymer ?
#
loop_
_entity_poly.entity_id
_entity_poly.type
_entity_poly.pdbx_seq_one_letter_code
_entity_poly.pdbx_strand_id
1 'polypeptide(L)'
;MNDLYKLKNPLFTAKDLYKMVRLSLIEHFPYSYDHIGTDEVLTIFINKELIRDFRVENIESERGLTFSGDNYERYKDLTREESGAEHSSAWYVSQVSKWGRNTLANLHDDLAIMRKWLHLTGYMVDNLPTDKFLQQETLTIADAAEERRRADRARLG
;
A
#
# COMPACT_ATOMS: atom_id res chain seq x y z
N MET A 1 -25.90 3.42 4.57
CA MET A 1 -24.66 3.19 5.36
C MET A 1 -23.53 3.02 4.36
N ASN A 2 -22.44 3.78 4.53
CA ASN A 2 -21.40 4.00 3.53
C ASN A 2 -20.57 2.74 3.22
N ASP A 3 -20.85 2.07 2.09
CA ASP A 3 -19.93 1.09 1.48
C ASP A 3 -18.66 1.74 0.89
N LEU A 4 -18.57 3.07 0.94
CA LEU A 4 -17.46 3.87 0.40
C LEU A 4 -16.10 3.69 1.13
N TYR A 5 -16.06 2.97 2.25
CA TYR A 5 -14.85 2.86 3.08
C TYR A 5 -14.39 1.42 3.36
N LYS A 6 -14.99 0.42 2.70
CA LYS A 6 -14.48 -0.94 2.79
C LYS A 6 -13.31 -1.07 1.83
N LEU A 7 -12.14 -1.44 2.37
CA LEU A 7 -10.97 -1.76 1.54
C LEU A 7 -11.35 -2.86 0.55
N LYS A 8 -10.97 -2.67 -0.72
CA LYS A 8 -11.21 -3.62 -1.79
C LYS A 8 -10.14 -4.70 -1.82
N ASN A 9 -8.94 -4.37 -1.36
CA ASN A 9 -7.82 -5.29 -1.31
C ASN A 9 -8.10 -6.39 -0.26
N PRO A 10 -7.93 -7.67 -0.63
CA PRO A 10 -8.25 -8.78 0.26
C PRO A 10 -7.17 -9.07 1.32
N LEU A 11 -5.98 -8.49 1.18
CA LEU A 11 -4.78 -8.91 1.91
C LEU A 11 -4.27 -7.85 2.89
N PHE A 12 -4.39 -6.58 2.53
CA PHE A 12 -3.73 -5.48 3.22
C PHE A 12 -4.71 -4.62 4.02
N THR A 13 -4.29 -4.25 5.22
CA THR A 13 -5.04 -3.36 6.10
C THR A 13 -4.76 -1.89 5.77
N ALA A 14 -5.54 -0.97 6.36
CA ALA A 14 -5.27 0.46 6.22
C ALA A 14 -3.88 0.86 6.75
N LYS A 15 -3.36 0.15 7.76
CA LYS A 15 -2.01 0.38 8.27
C LYS A 15 -0.95 -0.04 7.25
N ASP A 16 -1.18 -1.13 6.54
CA ASP A 16 -0.28 -1.59 5.48
C ASP A 16 -0.28 -0.63 4.30
N LEU A 17 -1.45 -0.13 3.89
CA LEU A 17 -1.55 0.89 2.83
C LEU A 17 -0.82 2.18 3.20
N TYR A 18 -0.87 2.61 4.46
CA TYR A 18 -0.09 3.75 4.94
C TYR A 18 1.42 3.49 4.81
N LYS A 19 1.88 2.33 5.28
CA LYS A 19 3.29 1.92 5.16
C LYS A 19 3.75 1.84 3.70
N MET A 20 2.92 1.28 2.82
CA MET A 20 3.18 1.21 1.38
C MET A 20 3.42 2.60 0.77
N VAL A 21 2.50 3.54 1.02
CA VAL A 21 2.63 4.92 0.54
C VAL A 21 3.88 5.58 1.14
N ARG A 22 4.13 5.36 2.44
CA ARG A 22 5.30 5.87 3.16
C ARG A 22 6.62 5.41 2.58
N LEU A 23 6.81 4.11 2.46
CA LEU A 23 8.05 3.55 1.96
C LEU A 23 8.32 4.01 0.53
N SER A 24 7.28 4.06 -0.30
CA SER A 24 7.40 4.51 -1.69
C SER A 24 7.77 6.00 -1.79
N LEU A 25 7.16 6.85 -0.96
CA LEU A 25 7.50 8.28 -0.93
C LEU A 25 8.91 8.55 -0.40
N ILE A 26 9.37 7.77 0.59
CA ILE A 26 10.74 7.90 1.11
C ILE A 26 11.76 7.44 0.07
N GLU A 27 11.51 6.31 -0.61
CA GLU A 27 12.44 5.72 -1.59
C GLU A 27 12.71 6.68 -2.75
N HIS A 28 11.69 7.46 -3.17
CA HIS A 28 11.78 8.40 -4.28
C HIS A 28 11.93 9.86 -3.84
N PHE A 29 12.09 10.14 -2.54
CA PHE A 29 12.30 11.52 -2.07
C PHE A 29 13.58 12.13 -2.68
N PRO A 30 13.58 13.40 -3.15
CA PRO A 30 12.55 14.43 -3.01
C PRO A 30 11.59 14.57 -4.21
N TYR A 31 11.44 13.53 -5.04
CA TYR A 31 10.60 13.59 -6.23
C TYR A 31 9.12 13.31 -5.91
N SER A 32 8.22 13.93 -6.69
CA SER A 32 6.78 13.69 -6.59
C SER A 32 6.42 12.24 -6.90
N TYR A 33 5.42 11.70 -6.21
CA TYR A 33 4.90 10.34 -6.39
C TYR A 33 4.19 10.09 -7.75
N ASP A 34 3.94 11.11 -8.57
CA ASP A 34 3.08 11.03 -9.76
C ASP A 34 3.42 9.92 -10.78
N HIS A 35 4.65 9.41 -10.75
CA HIS A 35 5.16 8.39 -11.66
C HIS A 35 5.21 6.97 -11.06
N ILE A 36 4.88 6.80 -9.77
CA ILE A 36 5.09 5.54 -9.06
C ILE A 36 3.85 4.63 -9.21
N GLY A 37 4.04 3.54 -9.96
CA GLY A 37 3.02 2.53 -10.22
C GLY A 37 2.64 1.72 -9.00
N THR A 38 1.43 1.12 -9.00
CA THR A 38 0.96 0.26 -7.89
C THR A 38 1.82 -0.99 -7.72
N ASP A 39 2.32 -1.55 -8.82
CA ASP A 39 3.27 -2.67 -8.85
C ASP A 39 4.63 -2.30 -8.23
N GLU A 40 5.12 -1.09 -8.50
CA GLU A 40 6.32 -0.55 -7.86
C GLU A 40 6.12 -0.34 -6.36
N VAL A 41 5.00 0.26 -5.94
CA VAL A 41 4.65 0.40 -4.50
C VAL A 41 4.63 -0.95 -3.79
N LEU A 42 3.97 -1.94 -4.40
CA LEU A 42 3.87 -3.28 -3.85
C LEU A 42 5.25 -3.95 -3.75
N THR A 43 6.07 -3.79 -4.79
CA THR A 43 7.46 -4.27 -4.82
C THR A 43 8.27 -3.65 -3.69
N ILE A 44 8.23 -2.33 -3.53
CA ILE A 44 8.96 -1.61 -2.47
C ILE A 44 8.52 -2.11 -1.09
N PHE A 45 7.22 -2.19 -0.84
CA PHE A 45 6.69 -2.64 0.44
C PHE A 45 7.15 -4.06 0.79
N ILE A 46 7.02 -5.01 -0.14
CA ILE A 46 7.45 -6.39 0.11
C ILE A 46 8.95 -6.43 0.40
N ASN A 47 9.78 -5.74 -0.38
CA ASN A 47 11.23 -5.72 -0.18
C ASN A 47 11.68 -5.11 1.14
N LYS A 48 10.99 -4.08 1.63
CA LYS A 48 11.40 -3.35 2.84
C LYS A 48 10.81 -3.95 4.12
N GLU A 49 9.59 -4.48 4.09
CA GLU A 49 8.87 -4.94 5.29
C GLU A 49 8.80 -6.46 5.44
N LEU A 50 8.78 -7.20 4.33
CA LEU A 50 8.48 -8.64 4.36
C LEU A 50 9.69 -9.47 3.99
N ILE A 51 10.18 -9.32 2.76
CA ILE A 51 11.27 -10.12 2.21
C ILE A 51 11.93 -9.45 1.02
N ARG A 52 13.26 -9.56 0.94
CA ARG A 52 14.07 -8.99 -0.15
C ARG A 52 13.93 -9.77 -1.45
N ASP A 53 14.39 -9.18 -2.55
CA ASP A 53 14.47 -9.80 -3.87
C ASP A 53 13.14 -10.42 -4.33
N PHE A 54 12.13 -9.56 -4.37
CA PHE A 54 10.82 -9.84 -4.93
C PHE A 54 10.45 -8.68 -5.86
N ARG A 55 9.90 -8.95 -7.04
CA ARG A 55 9.49 -7.91 -7.99
C ARG A 55 8.15 -8.23 -8.61
N VAL A 56 7.31 -7.22 -8.74
CA VAL A 56 6.05 -7.25 -9.50
C VAL A 56 6.16 -6.25 -10.63
N GLU A 57 5.79 -6.66 -11.84
CA GLU A 57 5.69 -5.76 -12.98
C GLU A 57 4.31 -5.93 -13.64
N ASN A 58 3.64 -4.80 -13.90
CA ASN A 58 2.43 -4.78 -14.70
C ASN A 58 2.79 -4.64 -16.18
N ILE A 59 2.90 -5.77 -16.88
CA ILE A 59 3.21 -5.77 -18.31
C ILE A 59 1.92 -5.60 -19.12
N GLU A 60 1.70 -4.41 -19.69
CA GLU A 60 0.49 -4.07 -20.44
C GLU A 60 0.24 -5.01 -21.63
N SER A 61 1.31 -5.39 -22.34
CA SER A 61 1.26 -6.24 -23.55
C SER A 61 0.88 -7.69 -23.29
N GLU A 62 1.11 -8.22 -22.09
CA GLU A 62 0.94 -9.65 -21.78
C GLU A 62 -0.39 -9.98 -21.08
N ARG A 63 -1.28 -9.00 -20.90
CA ARG A 63 -2.56 -9.15 -20.17
C ARG A 63 -2.41 -9.66 -18.73
N GLY A 64 -1.22 -9.58 -18.12
CA GLY A 64 -0.93 -10.19 -16.82
C GLY A 64 0.01 -9.37 -15.95
N LEU A 65 0.18 -9.83 -14.72
CA LEU A 65 1.26 -9.41 -13.83
C LEU A 65 2.38 -10.43 -13.95
N THR A 66 3.61 -9.97 -14.06
CA THR A 66 4.79 -10.83 -13.95
C THR A 66 5.42 -10.64 -12.58
N PHE A 67 5.92 -11.75 -12.04
CA PHE A 67 6.56 -11.80 -10.75
C PHE A 67 7.97 -12.39 -10.93
N SER A 68 8.96 -11.87 -10.21
CA SER A 68 10.34 -12.36 -10.28
C SER A 68 11.10 -12.14 -8.98
N GLY A 69 12.31 -12.72 -8.90
CA GLY A 69 13.19 -12.69 -7.73
C GLY A 69 13.30 -14.05 -7.02
N ASP A 70 14.41 -14.27 -6.32
CA ASP A 70 14.72 -15.56 -5.68
C ASP A 70 13.64 -15.95 -4.66
N ASN A 71 13.11 -14.98 -3.93
CA ASN A 71 12.07 -15.25 -2.93
C ASN A 71 10.68 -15.42 -3.53
N TYR A 72 10.41 -14.86 -4.71
CA TYR A 72 9.23 -15.24 -5.49
C TYR A 72 9.31 -16.73 -5.87
N GLU A 73 10.39 -17.15 -6.50
CA GLU A 73 10.57 -18.55 -6.94
C GLU A 73 10.48 -19.54 -5.78
N ARG A 74 11.00 -19.15 -4.61
CA ARG A 74 10.98 -19.98 -3.41
C ARG A 74 9.59 -20.17 -2.80
N TYR A 75 8.71 -19.17 -2.87
CA TYR A 75 7.47 -19.14 -2.09
C TYR A 75 6.19 -19.09 -2.91
N LYS A 76 6.25 -18.88 -4.24
CA LYS A 76 5.05 -18.76 -5.10
C LYS A 76 4.07 -19.93 -4.97
N ASP A 77 4.60 -21.15 -4.77
CA ASP A 77 3.81 -22.40 -4.71
C ASP A 77 3.50 -22.84 -3.27
N LEU A 78 3.72 -21.98 -2.27
CA LEU A 78 3.43 -22.32 -0.88
C LEU A 78 1.91 -22.47 -0.68
N THR A 79 1.49 -23.66 -0.25
CA THR A 79 0.09 -24.03 0.02
C THR A 79 -0.24 -24.11 1.51
N ARG A 80 0.75 -23.87 2.38
CA ARG A 80 0.57 -23.96 3.83
C ARG A 80 -0.45 -22.91 4.30
N GLU A 81 -1.52 -23.38 4.93
CA GLU A 81 -2.43 -22.51 5.67
C GLU A 81 -1.75 -22.02 6.95
N GLU A 82 -1.85 -20.72 7.20
CA GLU A 82 -1.39 -20.09 8.43
C GLU A 82 -2.60 -19.52 9.17
N SER A 83 -2.76 -19.90 10.43
CA SER A 83 -3.82 -19.41 11.31
C SER A 83 -3.30 -18.26 12.16
N GLY A 84 -4.09 -17.20 12.31
CA GLY A 84 -3.74 -16.05 13.15
C GLY A 84 -4.12 -14.74 12.50
N ALA A 85 -3.90 -13.64 13.22
CA ALA A 85 -4.07 -12.28 12.68
C ALA A 85 -2.81 -11.79 11.93
N GLU A 86 -1.69 -12.49 12.09
CA GLU A 86 -0.41 -12.19 11.46
C GLU A 86 0.05 -13.41 10.66
N HIS A 87 0.56 -13.15 9.46
CA HIS A 87 1.07 -14.16 8.54
C HIS A 87 2.56 -13.95 8.25
N SER A 88 3.27 -15.01 7.93
CA SER A 88 4.69 -14.96 7.59
C SER A 88 4.92 -14.24 6.25
N SER A 89 6.11 -13.67 6.08
CA SER A 89 6.51 -13.06 4.80
C SER A 89 6.37 -14.02 3.61
N ALA A 90 6.67 -15.31 3.82
CA ALA A 90 6.53 -16.35 2.82
C ALA A 90 5.07 -16.55 2.40
N TRP A 91 4.14 -16.49 3.35
CA TRP A 91 2.71 -16.57 3.07
C TRP A 91 2.23 -15.36 2.27
N TYR A 92 2.64 -14.14 2.64
CA TYR A 92 2.31 -12.93 1.87
C TYR A 92 2.80 -13.01 0.43
N VAL A 93 4.04 -13.45 0.20
CA VAL A 93 4.57 -13.65 -1.16
C VAL A 93 3.73 -14.64 -1.95
N SER A 94 3.35 -15.79 -1.35
CA SER A 94 2.48 -16.77 -2.00
C SER A 94 1.11 -16.18 -2.37
N GLN A 95 0.50 -15.38 -1.50
CA GLN A 95 -0.78 -14.75 -1.80
C GLN A 95 -0.68 -13.71 -2.91
N VAL A 96 0.32 -12.83 -2.85
CA VAL A 96 0.55 -11.81 -3.88
C VAL A 96 0.87 -12.44 -5.23
N SER A 97 1.61 -13.55 -5.26
CA SER A 97 1.96 -14.29 -6.48
C SER A 97 0.74 -14.82 -7.25
N LYS A 98 -0.42 -14.92 -6.59
CA LYS A 98 -1.69 -15.38 -7.19
C LYS A 98 -2.52 -14.23 -7.74
N TRP A 99 -2.05 -12.98 -7.59
CA TRP A 99 -2.82 -11.82 -8.01
C TRP A 99 -2.87 -11.69 -9.52
N GLY A 100 -4.04 -11.28 -10.01
CA GLY A 100 -4.23 -10.79 -11.36
C GLY A 100 -4.44 -9.27 -11.37
N ARG A 101 -4.62 -8.73 -12.58
CA ARG A 101 -4.82 -7.28 -12.81
C ARG A 101 -5.95 -6.68 -11.97
N ASN A 102 -7.04 -7.40 -11.77
CA ASN A 102 -8.18 -6.91 -10.97
C ASN A 102 -7.79 -6.69 -9.50
N THR A 103 -6.99 -7.57 -8.92
CA THR A 103 -6.53 -7.41 -7.53
C THR A 103 -5.55 -6.24 -7.41
N LEU A 104 -4.68 -6.06 -8.41
CA LEU A 104 -3.78 -4.90 -8.45
C LEU A 104 -4.57 -3.58 -8.65
N ALA A 105 -5.62 -3.58 -9.47
CA ALA A 105 -6.51 -2.43 -9.62
C ALA A 105 -7.26 -2.09 -8.32
N ASN A 106 -7.69 -3.11 -7.57
CA ASN A 106 -8.27 -2.89 -6.24
C ASN A 106 -7.25 -2.27 -5.27
N LEU A 107 -5.99 -2.73 -5.30
CA LEU A 107 -4.92 -2.11 -4.52
C LEU A 107 -4.68 -0.66 -4.95
N HIS A 108 -4.69 -0.39 -6.25
CA HIS A 108 -4.54 0.97 -6.79
C HIS A 108 -5.61 1.92 -6.24
N ASP A 109 -6.87 1.50 -6.27
CA ASP A 109 -8.00 2.28 -5.75
C ASP A 109 -7.83 2.56 -4.24
N ASP A 110 -7.48 1.54 -3.46
CA ASP A 110 -7.28 1.67 -2.01
C ASP A 110 -6.11 2.59 -1.67
N LEU A 111 -4.99 2.50 -2.40
CA LEU A 111 -3.85 3.41 -2.26
C LEU A 111 -4.21 4.84 -2.67
N ALA A 112 -5.03 5.03 -3.71
CA ALA A 112 -5.51 6.36 -4.11
C ALA A 112 -6.38 7.00 -3.02
N ILE A 113 -7.24 6.21 -2.36
CA ILE A 113 -8.03 6.67 -1.21
C ILE A 113 -7.11 7.04 -0.04
N MET A 114 -6.11 6.21 0.28
CA MET A 114 -5.13 6.50 1.34
C MET A 114 -4.35 7.80 1.06
N ARG A 115 -3.85 7.98 -0.17
CA ARG A 115 -3.16 9.22 -0.59
C ARG A 115 -4.05 10.44 -0.47
N LYS A 116 -5.31 10.34 -0.91
CA LYS A 116 -6.29 11.42 -0.76
C LYS A 116 -6.48 11.77 0.72
N TRP A 117 -6.56 10.77 1.59
CA TRP A 117 -6.68 11.00 3.02
C TRP A 117 -5.45 11.74 3.58
N LEU A 118 -4.23 11.30 3.23
CA LEU A 118 -2.97 11.94 3.66
C LEU A 118 -2.85 13.41 3.23
N HIS A 119 -3.30 13.73 2.02
CA HIS A 119 -3.41 15.10 1.54
C HIS A 119 -4.36 15.93 2.41
N LEU A 120 -5.56 15.41 2.67
CA LEU A 120 -6.57 16.12 3.46
C LEU A 120 -6.16 16.34 4.92
N THR A 121 -5.24 15.54 5.45
CA THR A 121 -4.76 15.61 6.84
C THR A 121 -3.37 16.23 6.97
N GLY A 122 -2.84 16.84 5.90
CA GLY A 122 -1.60 17.62 5.91
C GLY A 122 -0.31 16.79 6.01
N TYR A 123 -0.39 15.48 5.76
CA TYR A 123 0.78 14.63 5.62
C TYR A 123 1.47 14.83 4.26
N MET A 124 0.73 15.30 3.26
CA MET A 124 1.26 15.58 1.93
C MET A 124 0.79 16.94 1.45
N VAL A 125 1.64 17.61 0.67
CA VAL A 125 1.35 18.85 -0.06
C VAL A 125 1.96 18.70 -1.44
N ASP A 126 1.19 18.96 -2.50
CA ASP A 126 1.65 18.86 -3.90
C ASP A 126 2.38 17.53 -4.23
N ASN A 127 1.83 16.42 -3.72
CA ASN A 127 2.34 15.05 -3.83
C ASN A 127 3.73 14.82 -3.22
N LEU A 128 4.17 15.73 -2.34
CA LEU A 128 5.39 15.63 -1.56
C LEU A 128 5.09 15.37 -0.08
N PRO A 129 5.93 14.59 0.62
CA PRO A 129 5.77 14.35 2.05
C PRO A 129 6.08 15.62 2.86
N THR A 130 5.29 15.90 3.89
CA THR A 130 5.56 16.97 4.86
C THR A 130 6.40 16.47 6.03
N ASP A 131 6.93 17.38 6.86
CA ASP A 131 7.63 17.00 8.10
C ASP A 131 6.76 16.11 9.00
N LYS A 132 5.45 16.37 9.07
CA LYS A 132 4.48 15.54 9.82
C LYS A 132 4.55 14.08 9.34
N PHE A 133 4.58 13.88 8.03
CA PHE A 133 4.70 12.55 7.45
C PHE A 133 6.06 11.91 7.71
N LEU A 134 7.13 12.67 7.58
CA LEU A 134 8.48 12.16 7.84
C LEU A 134 8.64 11.71 9.31
N GLN A 135 8.02 12.43 10.25
CA GLN A 135 8.08 12.13 11.69
C GLN A 135 7.14 11.01 12.15
N GLN A 136 6.00 10.80 11.50
CA GLN A 136 5.04 9.77 11.90
C GLN A 136 5.27 8.45 11.16
N GLU A 137 6.03 7.55 11.78
CA GLU A 137 6.33 6.23 11.19
C GLU A 137 5.12 5.31 11.10
N THR A 138 4.12 5.47 11.98
CA THR A 138 2.93 4.62 12.03
C THR A 138 1.64 5.43 12.06
N LEU A 139 0.58 4.87 11.47
CA LEU A 139 -0.75 5.46 11.48
C LEU A 139 -1.53 5.02 12.72
N THR A 140 -1.76 5.95 13.65
CA THR A 140 -2.69 5.75 14.77
C THR A 140 -4.11 6.06 14.31
N ILE A 141 -4.93 5.03 14.10
CA ILE A 141 -6.29 5.18 13.53
C ILE A 141 -7.22 6.04 14.42
N ALA A 142 -7.01 6.05 15.74
CA ALA A 142 -7.74 6.92 16.66
C ALA A 142 -7.50 8.42 16.34
N ASP A 143 -6.25 8.78 16.06
CA ASP A 143 -5.87 10.13 15.66
C ASP A 143 -6.39 10.43 14.25
N ALA A 144 -6.35 9.47 13.33
CA ALA A 144 -6.89 9.63 11.99
C ALA A 144 -8.40 9.93 11.97
N ALA A 145 -9.17 9.28 12.84
CA ALA A 145 -10.62 9.51 12.97
C ALA A 145 -10.96 10.85 13.66
N GLU A 146 -10.13 11.31 14.59
CA GLU A 146 -10.27 12.62 15.23
C GLU A 146 -9.83 13.76 14.29
N GLU A 147 -8.70 13.60 13.58
CA GLU A 147 -8.23 14.54 12.56
C GLU A 147 -9.22 14.66 11.41
N ARG A 148 -9.84 13.56 10.98
CA ARG A 148 -10.92 13.59 10.00
C ARG A 148 -12.12 14.41 10.50
N ARG A 149 -12.54 14.20 11.75
CA ARG A 149 -13.63 14.98 12.36
C ARG A 149 -13.27 16.47 12.45
N ARG A 150 -12.01 16.81 12.70
CA ARG A 150 -11.53 18.20 12.67
C ARG A 150 -11.54 18.78 11.26
N ALA A 151 -11.06 18.06 10.25
CA ALA A 151 -11.04 18.50 8.86
C ALA A 151 -12.46 18.69 8.29
N ASP A 152 -13.40 17.79 8.62
CA ASP A 152 -14.80 17.89 8.22
C ASP A 152 -15.49 19.09 8.90
N ARG A 153 -15.16 19.40 10.16
CA ARG A 153 -15.65 20.61 10.85
C ARG A 153 -15.09 21.89 10.23
N ALA A 154 -13.82 21.92 9.84
CA ALA A 154 -13.18 23.08 9.22
C ALA A 154 -13.70 23.39 7.81
N ARG A 155 -14.36 22.42 7.15
CA ARG A 155 -15.01 22.61 5.83
C ARG A 155 -16.45 23.10 5.91
N LEU A 156 -17.10 22.96 7.06
CA LEU A 156 -18.53 23.25 7.26
C LEU A 156 -18.79 24.54 8.06
N GLY A 157 -17.72 25.19 8.56
CA GLY A 157 -17.76 26.53 9.16
C GLY A 157 -17.09 27.53 8.23
#